data_AF-A0A838QCD2-F1
#
_entry.id   AF-A0A838QCD2-F1
#
_cell.length_a   1.000
_cell.length_b   1.000
_cell.length_c   1.000
_cell.angle_alpha   90.00
_cell.angle_beta   90.00
_cell.angle_gamma   90.00
#
_symmetry.space_group_name_H-M   'P 1'
#
loop_
_entity.id
_entity.type
_entity.pdbx_description
1 polymer ?
#
loop_
_entity_poly.entity_id
_entity_poly.type
_entity_poly.pdbx_seq_one_letter_code
_entity_poly.pdbx_strand_id
1 'polypeptide(L)'
;MQRNRLQTEIIPAPGGLERARRGGFVPSRLALTCGGNAFWNEAHQAFHGLVMQQQFPCVGARAACNAEAYVLAVYDLLSSEKTTVALARDLYEFTHSELRGESDYATFV
;
A
#
# COMPACT_ATOMS: atom_id res chain seq x y z
N MET A 1 47.07 9.44 16.75
CA MET A 1 46.60 8.45 15.77
C MET A 1 45.09 8.58 15.62
N GLN A 2 44.64 9.18 14.52
CA GLN A 2 43.24 9.40 14.16
C GLN A 2 42.74 8.25 13.27
N ARG A 3 41.58 7.65 13.59
CA ARG A 3 40.71 6.83 12.73
C ARG A 3 39.28 7.03 13.26
N ASN A 4 38.57 8.09 12.90
CA ASN A 4 37.77 8.30 11.68
C ASN A 4 36.67 7.25 11.46
N ARG A 5 35.49 7.55 12.02
CA ARG A 5 34.17 7.62 11.36
C ARG A 5 33.77 6.46 10.43
N LEU A 6 32.91 5.58 10.92
CA LEU A 6 31.75 5.08 10.17
C LEU A 6 30.57 4.98 11.16
N GLN A 7 29.95 6.12 11.43
CA GLN A 7 28.55 6.14 11.82
C GLN A 7 27.79 5.61 10.62
N THR A 8 27.25 4.40 10.73
CA THR A 8 26.20 3.96 9.82
C THR A 8 24.97 4.79 10.17
N GLU A 9 24.89 5.99 9.60
CA GLU A 9 23.66 6.75 9.55
C GLU A 9 22.65 5.86 8.81
N ILE A 10 21.76 5.23 9.58
CA ILE A 10 20.48 4.78 9.05
C ILE A 10 19.75 6.07 8.71
N ILE A 11 19.97 6.56 7.49
CA ILE A 11 19.16 7.59 6.88
C ILE A 11 17.75 6.97 6.83
N PRO A 12 16.73 7.50 7.52
CA PRO A 12 15.37 7.06 7.27
C PRO A 12 15.07 7.44 5.81
N ALA A 13 15.07 6.44 4.94
CA ALA A 13 14.68 6.64 3.56
C ALA A 13 13.26 7.24 3.58
N PRO A 14 12.96 8.29 2.80
CA PRO A 14 11.58 8.76 2.68
C PRO A 14 10.79 7.67 1.96
N GLY A 15 10.18 6.79 2.76
CA GLY A 15 9.40 5.64 2.36
C GLY A 15 8.15 5.64 3.23
N GLY A 16 7.20 6.48 2.86
CA GLY A 16 5.89 6.54 3.48
C GLY A 16 4.85 6.23 2.41
N LEU A 17 3.85 5.42 2.71
CA LEU A 17 2.67 5.29 1.87
C LEU A 17 2.17 6.71 1.55
N GLU A 18 2.03 7.08 0.28
CA GLU A 18 1.47 8.39 -0.07
C GLU A 18 -0.06 8.27 -0.15
N ARG A 19 -0.75 9.16 0.56
CA ARG A 19 -2.23 9.19 0.55
C ARG A 19 -2.69 9.71 -0.81
N ALA A 20 -3.33 8.86 -1.62
CA ALA A 20 -3.90 9.32 -2.88
C ALA A 20 -5.04 10.30 -2.59
N ARG A 21 -5.15 11.35 -3.42
CA ARG A 21 -6.12 12.45 -3.25
C ARG A 21 -7.61 12.05 -3.33
N ARG A 22 -7.93 10.75 -3.49
CA ARG A 22 -9.29 10.22 -3.62
C ARG A 22 -9.54 8.96 -2.76
N GLY A 23 -8.82 8.84 -1.64
CA GLY A 23 -8.91 7.68 -0.77
C GLY A 23 -8.16 6.49 -1.36
N GLY A 24 -7.36 5.83 -0.53
CA GLY A 24 -6.42 4.79 -0.95
C GLY A 24 -4.99 5.29 -0.86
N PHE A 25 -4.15 4.58 -0.13
CA PHE A 25 -2.72 4.84 -0.08
C PHE A 25 -2.03 4.10 -1.22
N VAL A 26 -1.15 4.78 -1.95
CA VAL A 26 -0.27 4.15 -2.94
C VAL A 26 1.08 3.93 -2.26
N PRO A 27 1.65 2.72 -2.28
CA PRO A 27 3.04 2.53 -1.87
C PRO A 27 3.91 3.42 -2.75
N SER A 28 4.59 4.37 -2.13
CA SER A 28 5.28 5.49 -2.79
C SER A 28 6.39 5.08 -3.77
N ARG A 29 6.76 3.80 -3.81
CA ARG A 29 7.71 3.24 -4.79
C ARG A 29 7.11 2.38 -5.90
N LEU A 30 5.81 2.07 -5.88
CA LEU A 30 5.17 1.19 -6.86
C LEU A 30 4.26 1.88 -7.87
N ALA A 31 4.12 3.20 -7.79
CA ALA A 31 3.36 3.96 -8.78
C ALA A 31 3.86 3.80 -10.23
N LEU A 32 5.01 3.17 -10.49
CA LEU A 32 5.67 3.20 -11.80
C LEU A 32 6.36 1.89 -12.17
N THR A 33 5.61 0.83 -12.40
CA THR A 33 6.04 -0.17 -13.40
C THR A 33 5.03 -0.22 -14.54
N CYS A 34 5.44 0.37 -15.66
CA CYS A 34 4.98 0.21 -17.05
C CYS A 34 3.50 -0.19 -17.23
N GLY A 35 2.58 0.77 -17.06
CA GLY A 35 1.12 0.59 -17.21
C GLY A 35 0.29 1.09 -16.01
N GLY A 36 0.98 1.48 -14.93
CA GLY A 36 0.47 1.67 -13.56
C GLY A 36 -0.42 2.87 -13.26
N ASN A 37 -1.37 3.26 -14.13
CA ASN A 37 -2.47 4.13 -13.69
C ASN A 37 -3.85 3.71 -14.18
N ALA A 38 -4.00 3.25 -15.43
CA ALA A 38 -5.31 2.93 -15.99
C ALA A 38 -5.94 1.71 -15.31
N PHE A 39 -5.23 0.58 -15.30
CA PHE A 39 -5.74 -0.63 -14.68
C PHE A 39 -5.87 -0.48 -13.15
N TRP A 40 -4.91 0.18 -12.49
CA TRP A 40 -5.03 0.44 -11.05
C TRP A 40 -6.29 1.26 -10.74
N ASN A 41 -6.58 2.31 -11.51
CA ASN A 41 -7.81 3.10 -11.32
C ASN A 41 -9.07 2.28 -11.57
N GLU A 42 -9.09 1.44 -12.61
CA GLU A 42 -10.20 0.55 -12.90
C GLU A 42 -10.42 -0.46 -11.77
N ALA A 43 -9.37 -1.16 -11.36
CA ALA A 43 -9.39 -2.11 -10.25
C ALA A 43 -9.83 -1.45 -8.95
N HIS A 44 -9.33 -0.25 -8.65
CA HIS A 44 -9.71 0.53 -7.48
C HIS A 44 -11.20 0.89 -7.49
N GLN A 45 -11.72 1.39 -8.62
CA GLN A 45 -13.14 1.74 -8.77
C GLN A 45 -14.04 0.50 -8.66
N ALA A 46 -13.64 -0.60 -9.31
CA ALA A 46 -14.38 -1.86 -9.26
C ALA A 46 -14.40 -2.45 -7.84
N PHE A 47 -13.25 -2.48 -7.16
CA PHE A 47 -13.11 -2.95 -5.79
C PHE A 47 -13.96 -2.11 -4.82
N HIS A 48 -13.80 -0.78 -4.85
CA HIS A 48 -14.56 0.11 -3.99
C HIS A 48 -16.07 0.00 -4.28
N GLY A 49 -16.46 -0.07 -5.55
CA GLY A 49 -17.83 -0.28 -5.98
C GLY A 49 -18.44 -1.57 -5.43
N LEU A 50 -17.70 -2.68 -5.48
CA LEU A 50 -18.11 -3.97 -4.91
C LEU A 50 -18.31 -3.89 -3.39
N VAL A 51 -17.33 -3.36 -2.66
CA VAL A 51 -17.38 -3.28 -1.18
C VAL A 51 -18.54 -2.41 -0.71
N MET A 52 -18.89 -1.36 -1.46
CA MET A 52 -19.98 -0.45 -1.11
C MET A 52 -21.39 -0.97 -1.45
N GLN A 53 -21.51 -2.11 -2.13
CA GLN A 53 -22.83 -2.71 -2.38
C GLN A 53 -23.51 -3.10 -1.07
N GLN A 54 -24.82 -2.83 -0.96
CA GLN A 54 -25.59 -3.15 0.25
C GLN A 54 -25.54 -4.65 0.61
N GLN A 55 -25.39 -5.51 -0.40
CA GLN A 55 -25.35 -6.96 -0.26
C GLN A 55 -23.96 -7.50 0.11
N PHE A 56 -22.92 -6.65 0.11
CA PHE A 56 -21.56 -7.08 0.46
C PHE A 56 -21.46 -7.32 1.98
N PRO A 57 -21.14 -8.54 2.43
CA PRO A 57 -21.37 -8.96 3.82
C PRO A 57 -20.28 -8.51 4.80
N CYS A 58 -19.13 -8.03 4.31
CA CYS A 58 -17.98 -7.74 5.18
C CYS A 58 -18.02 -6.30 5.71
N VAL A 59 -18.47 -6.15 6.96
CA VAL A 59 -18.51 -4.85 7.66
C VAL A 59 -17.11 -4.24 7.82
N GLY A 60 -16.09 -5.05 8.07
CA GLY A 60 -14.70 -4.58 8.22
C GLY A 60 -14.14 -3.94 6.96
N ALA A 61 -14.37 -4.56 5.80
CA ALA A 61 -13.96 -3.99 4.51
C ALA A 61 -14.73 -2.69 4.20
N ARG A 62 -16.03 -2.63 4.50
CA ARG A 62 -16.80 -1.38 4.38
C ARG A 62 -16.26 -0.29 5.31
N ALA A 63 -15.89 -0.63 6.55
CA ALA A 63 -15.29 0.30 7.48
C ALA A 63 -13.93 0.81 6.97
N ALA A 64 -13.09 -0.09 6.44
CA ALA A 64 -11.82 0.28 5.83
C ALA A 64 -12.01 1.25 4.67
N CYS A 65 -12.94 0.99 3.75
CA CYS A 65 -13.20 1.89 2.64
C CYS A 65 -13.81 3.23 3.06
N ASN A 66 -14.78 3.25 3.99
CA ASN A 66 -15.38 4.49 4.49
C ASN A 66 -14.37 5.38 5.25
N ALA A 67 -13.40 4.77 5.92
CA ALA A 67 -12.35 5.48 6.65
C ALA A 67 -11.11 5.79 5.78
N GLU A 68 -11.13 5.43 4.49
CA GLU A 68 -9.95 5.47 3.61
C GLU A 68 -8.73 4.71 4.18
N ALA A 69 -8.98 3.72 5.04
CA ALA A 69 -8.00 2.95 5.77
C ALA A 69 -7.58 1.68 5.01
N TYR A 70 -7.26 1.82 3.72
CA TYR A 70 -6.72 0.70 2.95
C TYR A 70 -5.66 1.12 1.92
N VAL A 71 -4.81 0.15 1.60
CA VAL A 71 -3.86 0.19 0.48
C VAL A 71 -4.36 -0.80 -0.56
N LEU A 72 -4.33 -0.39 -1.83
CA LEU A 72 -4.55 -1.30 -2.96
C LEU A 72 -3.30 -1.33 -3.82
N ALA A 73 -2.71 -2.52 -3.98
CA ALA A 73 -1.56 -2.73 -4.85
C ALA A 73 -1.95 -3.63 -6.03
N VAL A 74 -1.35 -3.37 -7.19
CA VAL A 74 -1.47 -4.24 -8.36
C VAL A 74 -0.10 -4.76 -8.73
N TYR A 75 -0.04 -6.07 -8.97
CA TYR A 75 1.13 -6.76 -9.47
C TYR A 75 0.81 -7.41 -10.80
N ASP A 76 1.84 -7.60 -11.63
CA ASP A 76 1.72 -8.19 -12.96
C ASP A 76 1.46 -9.71 -12.87
N LEU A 77 2.53 -10.51 -12.84
CA LEU A 77 2.42 -11.96 -12.67
C LEU A 77 2.82 -12.37 -11.25
N LEU A 78 1.89 -13.03 -10.55
CA LEU A 78 2.16 -13.65 -9.24
C LEU A 78 3.17 -14.79 -9.36
N SER A 79 3.89 -15.07 -8.28
CA SER A 79 4.92 -16.13 -8.20
C SER A 79 6.18 -15.90 -9.05
N SER A 80 6.37 -14.71 -9.63
CA SER A 80 7.68 -14.30 -10.14
C SER A 80 8.55 -13.75 -9.01
N GLU A 81 9.87 -13.96 -9.07
CA GLU A 81 10.81 -13.42 -8.09
C GLU A 81 10.61 -11.90 -7.89
N LYS A 82 10.47 -11.16 -9.00
CA LYS A 82 10.22 -9.71 -9.00
C LYS A 82 8.95 -9.35 -8.23
N THR A 83 7.82 -10.02 -8.50
CA THR A 83 6.55 -9.75 -7.83
C THR A 83 6.59 -10.17 -6.37
N THR A 84 7.22 -11.29 -6.04
CA THR A 84 7.34 -11.77 -4.66
C THR A 84 8.17 -10.80 -3.81
N VAL A 85 9.29 -10.29 -4.33
CA VAL A 85 10.10 -9.28 -3.65
C VAL A 85 9.31 -7.97 -3.47
N ALA A 86 8.58 -7.54 -4.49
CA ALA A 86 7.73 -6.36 -4.41
C ALA A 86 6.66 -6.51 -3.31
N LEU A 87 5.86 -7.58 -3.38
CA LEU A 87 4.80 -7.87 -2.41
C LEU A 87 5.34 -7.96 -0.97
N ALA A 88 6.45 -8.66 -0.76
CA ALA A 88 7.07 -8.78 0.57
C ALA A 88 7.48 -7.40 1.12
N ARG A 89 8.04 -6.54 0.28
CA ARG A 89 8.42 -5.18 0.65
C ARG A 89 7.18 -4.33 0.99
N ASP A 90 6.13 -4.37 0.18
CA ASP A 90 4.97 -3.50 0.41
C ASP A 90 4.16 -3.95 1.63
N LEU A 91 4.09 -5.25 1.90
CA LEU A 91 3.53 -5.77 3.15
C LEU A 91 4.34 -5.32 4.36
N TYR A 92 5.67 -5.31 4.24
CA TYR A 92 6.54 -4.76 5.28
C TYR A 92 6.28 -3.27 5.50
N GLU A 93 6.21 -2.48 4.43
CA GLU A 93 5.93 -1.03 4.52
C GLU A 93 4.52 -0.77 5.11
N PHE A 94 3.50 -1.52 4.69
CA PHE A 94 2.15 -1.40 5.23
C PHE A 94 2.08 -1.72 6.73
N THR A 95 2.70 -2.82 7.17
CA THR A 95 2.69 -3.24 8.58
C THR A 95 3.42 -2.26 9.51
N HIS A 96 4.32 -1.44 8.95
CA HIS A 96 5.05 -0.39 9.68
C HIS A 96 4.52 1.02 9.41
N SER A 97 3.44 1.16 8.64
CA SER A 97 2.86 2.46 8.29
C SER A 97 1.99 3.03 9.41
N GLU A 98 1.89 4.37 9.45
CA GLU A 98 0.98 5.07 10.38
C GLU A 98 -0.47 4.64 10.17
N LEU A 99 -0.87 4.32 8.93
CA LEU A 99 -2.20 3.81 8.62
C LEU A 99 -2.60 2.61 9.49
N ARG A 100 -1.65 1.70 9.76
CA ARG A 100 -1.88 0.54 10.62
C ARG A 100 -2.06 0.91 12.09
N GLY A 101 -1.46 2.01 12.53
CA GLY A 101 -1.64 2.58 13.87
C GLY A 101 -2.88 3.47 14.02
N GLU A 102 -3.35 4.08 12.93
CA GLU A 102 -4.48 5.02 12.91
C GLU A 102 -5.85 4.34 12.78
N SER A 103 -5.90 3.09 12.29
CA SER A 103 -7.15 2.38 12.07
C SER A 103 -7.09 0.90 12.40
N ASP A 104 -8.04 0.44 13.22
CA ASP A 104 -8.26 -0.98 13.49
C ASP A 104 -8.66 -1.77 12.23
N TYR A 105 -9.20 -1.07 11.23
CA TYR A 105 -9.63 -1.64 9.95
C TYR A 105 -8.60 -1.46 8.83
N ALA A 106 -7.38 -0.98 9.15
CA ALA A 106 -6.30 -0.85 8.19
C ALA A 106 -6.09 -2.17 7.44
N THR A 107 -6.28 -2.14 6.12
CA THR A 107 -6.27 -3.33 5.26
C THR A 107 -5.32 -3.15 4.07
N PHE A 108 -4.58 -4.19 3.73
CA PHE A 108 -3.82 -4.28 2.49
C PHE A 108 -4.54 -5.21 1.53
N VAL A 109 -4.75 -4.73 0.30
CA VAL A 109 -5.45 -5.44 -0.78
C VAL A 109 -4.53 -5.55 -1.99
#